data_AF-A0A920TR59-F1
#
_entry.id   AF-A0A920TR59-F1
#
_cell.length_a   1.000
_cell.length_b   1.000
_cell.length_c   1.000
_cell.angle_alpha   90.00
_cell.angle_beta   90.00
_cell.angle_gamma   90.00
#
_symmetry.space_group_name_H-M   'P 1'
#
loop_
_entity.id
_entity.type
_entity.pdbx_description
1 polymer ?
#
loop_
_entity_poly.entity_id
_entity_poly.type
_entity_poly.pdbx_seq_one_letter_code
_entity_poly.pdbx_strand_id
1 'polypeptide(L)'
;MRELLRVIGLNIADDLEDNKNRNILKGLLSNEAVIGTNLGTRSPGSILNLLYNQATNNSIFRINKYNKNSFLNSIREICKKNNVEIETNKKVEKINISNQNVNSVLLDTGEEIQTSSIISNVDPKKPHI
;
A
#
# COMPACT_ATOMS: atom_id res chain seq x y z
N MET A 1 2.46 9.47 -32.31
CA MET A 1 2.06 8.10 -31.93
C MET A 1 3.24 7.14 -31.74
N ARG A 2 4.21 7.07 -32.66
CA ARG A 2 5.35 6.13 -32.57
C ARG A 2 6.14 6.20 -31.25
N GLU A 3 6.59 7.39 -30.84
CA GLU A 3 7.38 7.52 -29.59
C GLU A 3 6.58 7.18 -28.34
N LEU A 4 5.31 7.57 -28.28
CA LEU A 4 4.42 7.19 -27.18
C LEU A 4 4.32 5.66 -27.06
N LEU A 5 4.05 4.96 -28.16
CA LEU A 5 3.97 3.50 -28.17
C LEU A 5 5.32 2.82 -27.85
N ARG A 6 6.44 3.50 -28.13
CA ARG A 6 7.77 3.01 -27.77
C ARG A 6 8.02 3.08 -26.25
N VAL A 7 7.62 4.17 -25.60
CA VAL A 7 7.98 4.43 -24.20
C VAL A 7 6.94 3.97 -23.18
N ILE A 8 5.67 3.83 -23.57
CA ILE A 8 4.56 3.55 -22.65
C ILE A 8 4.74 2.27 -21.81
N GLY A 9 5.41 1.25 -22.38
CA GLY A 9 5.71 -0.01 -21.70
C GLY A 9 7.06 -0.05 -20.97
N LEU A 10 7.91 0.97 -21.14
CA LEU A 10 9.22 1.02 -20.50
C LEU A 10 9.09 1.32 -19.00
N ASN A 11 10.20 1.12 -18.29
CA ASN A 11 10.34 1.59 -16.93
C ASN A 11 10.88 3.02 -16.90
N ILE A 12 10.47 3.78 -15.87
CA ILE A 12 10.85 5.19 -15.72
C ILE A 12 12.34 5.36 -15.40
N ALA A 13 12.96 4.39 -14.71
CA ALA A 13 14.35 4.50 -14.31
C ALA A 13 15.30 4.55 -15.51
N ASP A 14 15.15 3.63 -16.47
CA ASP A 14 15.97 3.57 -17.68
C ASP A 14 15.80 4.84 -18.52
N ASP A 15 14.55 5.28 -18.75
CA ASP A 15 14.29 6.50 -19.53
C ASP A 15 14.89 7.75 -18.88
N LEU A 16 14.84 7.85 -17.54
CA LEU A 16 15.44 8.97 -16.81
C LEU A 16 16.97 8.88 -16.77
N GLU A 17 17.55 7.68 -16.65
CA GLU A 17 18.99 7.46 -16.68
C GLU A 17 19.59 7.89 -18.02
N ASP A 18 18.92 7.55 -19.14
CA ASP A 18 19.35 7.89 -20.49
C ASP A 18 19.16 9.38 -20.83
N ASN A 19 18.09 10.01 -20.33
CA ASN A 19 17.69 11.34 -20.79
C ASN A 19 17.90 12.48 -19.77
N LYS A 20 18.29 12.18 -18.51
CA LYS A 20 18.43 13.20 -17.44
C LYS A 20 19.73 13.06 -16.64
N ASN A 21 20.41 14.20 -16.48
CA ASN A 21 21.69 14.28 -15.77
C ASN A 21 21.54 14.58 -14.27
N ARG A 22 20.43 15.19 -13.83
CA ARG A 22 20.25 15.62 -12.43
C ARG A 22 19.60 14.53 -11.59
N ASN A 23 20.34 13.98 -10.62
CA ASN A 23 19.84 12.92 -9.72
C ASN A 23 18.58 13.32 -8.94
N ILE A 24 18.47 14.58 -8.52
CA ILE A 24 17.29 15.10 -7.81
C ILE A 24 16.04 14.97 -8.69
N LEU A 25 16.14 15.37 -9.97
CA LEU A 25 15.02 15.29 -10.91
C LEU A 25 14.66 13.83 -11.22
N LYS A 26 15.67 12.95 -11.32
CA LYS A 26 15.46 11.52 -11.53
C LYS A 26 14.67 10.90 -10.37
N GLY A 27 15.06 11.20 -9.12
CA GLY A 27 14.35 10.72 -7.93
C GLY A 27 12.91 11.23 -7.84
N LEU A 28 12.70 12.51 -8.11
CA LEU A 28 11.39 13.15 -8.06
C LEU A 28 10.39 12.54 -9.07
N LEU A 29 10.81 12.40 -10.33
CA LEU A 29 9.97 11.82 -11.39
C LEU A 29 9.77 10.31 -11.19
N SER A 30 10.80 9.61 -10.74
CA SER A 30 10.71 8.19 -10.40
C SER A 30 9.70 7.94 -9.27
N ASN A 31 9.65 8.82 -8.26
CA ASN A 31 8.68 8.73 -7.18
C ASN A 31 7.24 8.92 -7.69
N GLU A 32 6.98 9.98 -8.48
CA GLU A 32 5.64 10.20 -9.07
C GLU A 32 5.19 9.07 -10.00
N ALA A 33 6.13 8.42 -10.67
CA ALA A 33 5.87 7.29 -11.55
C ALA A 33 5.47 6.00 -10.84
N VAL A 34 5.72 5.87 -9.52
CA VAL A 34 5.40 4.64 -8.76
C VAL A 34 4.37 4.87 -7.65
N ILE A 35 4.12 6.12 -7.24
CA ILE A 35 3.13 6.43 -6.22
C ILE A 35 1.76 5.81 -6.56
N GLY A 36 1.19 5.11 -5.58
CA GLY A 36 -0.13 4.48 -5.68
C GLY A 36 -0.15 3.17 -6.47
N THR A 37 1.01 2.61 -6.80
CA THR A 37 1.14 1.31 -7.47
C THR A 37 1.90 0.32 -6.59
N ASN A 38 1.81 -0.97 -6.94
CA ASN A 38 2.67 -2.02 -6.38
C ASN A 38 3.93 -2.26 -7.23
N LEU A 39 4.35 -1.25 -8.02
CA LEU A 39 5.47 -1.33 -8.96
C LEU A 39 6.69 -0.58 -8.41
N GLY A 40 7.88 -1.03 -8.80
CA GLY A 40 9.13 -0.31 -8.58
C GLY A 40 9.47 0.61 -9.75
N THR A 41 10.49 1.46 -9.58
CA THR A 41 10.94 2.41 -10.62
C THR A 41 11.51 1.71 -11.86
N ARG A 42 12.03 0.49 -11.69
CA ARG A 42 12.49 -0.37 -12.80
C ARG A 42 11.41 -1.34 -13.31
N SER A 43 10.18 -1.27 -12.80
CA SER A 43 9.08 -2.10 -13.30
C SER A 43 8.55 -1.56 -14.63
N PRO A 44 8.25 -2.43 -15.61
CA PRO A 44 7.58 -2.04 -16.85
C PRO A 44 6.26 -1.31 -16.59
N GLY A 45 5.96 -0.28 -17.38
CA GLY A 45 4.72 0.48 -17.27
C GLY A 45 4.72 1.58 -16.19
N SER A 46 5.82 1.79 -15.48
CA SER A 46 5.94 2.95 -14.56
C SER A 46 5.86 4.29 -15.31
N ILE A 47 6.29 4.35 -16.58
CA ILE A 47 6.07 5.52 -17.45
C ILE A 47 4.57 5.73 -17.72
N LEU A 48 3.83 4.67 -18.03
CA LEU A 48 2.38 4.76 -18.20
C LEU A 48 1.70 5.28 -16.93
N ASN A 49 2.10 4.79 -15.75
CA ASN A 49 1.55 5.30 -14.50
C ASN A 49 1.86 6.80 -14.30
N LEU A 50 3.08 7.25 -14.59
CA LEU A 50 3.42 8.68 -14.56
C LEU A 50 2.51 9.49 -15.49
N LEU A 51 2.37 9.08 -16.76
CA LEU A 51 1.54 9.77 -17.74
C LEU A 51 0.07 9.80 -17.33
N TYR A 52 -0.46 8.67 -16.85
CA TYR A 52 -1.82 8.56 -16.33
C TYR A 52 -2.04 9.49 -15.14
N ASN A 53 -1.07 9.56 -14.22
CA ASN A 53 -1.14 10.45 -13.06
C ASN A 53 -1.16 11.92 -13.47
N GLN A 54 -0.32 12.32 -14.44
CA GLN A 54 -0.32 13.69 -14.95
C GLN A 54 -1.60 14.02 -15.73
N ALA A 55 -2.21 13.05 -16.41
CA ALA A 55 -3.46 13.26 -17.15
C ALA A 55 -4.69 13.36 -16.24
N THR A 56 -4.67 12.72 -15.07
CA THR A 56 -5.81 12.63 -14.15
C THR A 56 -5.74 13.61 -12.98
N ASN A 57 -4.56 14.13 -12.65
CA ASN A 57 -4.39 15.09 -11.55
C ASN A 57 -4.18 16.51 -12.09
N ASN A 58 -4.78 17.49 -11.41
CA ASN A 58 -4.60 18.91 -11.72
C ASN A 58 -3.25 19.48 -11.20
N SER A 59 -2.39 18.65 -10.64
CA SER A 59 -1.09 19.06 -10.10
C SER A 59 0.02 18.11 -10.54
N ILE A 60 1.22 18.68 -10.75
CA ILE A 60 2.41 17.95 -11.18
C ILE A 60 2.87 16.95 -10.10
N PHE A 61 2.61 17.26 -8.82
CA PHE A 61 2.94 16.42 -7.68
C PHE A 61 1.70 16.14 -6.84
N ARG A 62 1.56 14.91 -6.35
CA ARG A 62 0.49 14.53 -5.41
C ARG A 62 0.81 14.99 -4.00
N ILE A 63 0.75 16.29 -3.75
CA ILE A 63 0.89 16.85 -2.39
C ILE A 63 -0.51 16.94 -1.77
N ASN A 64 -1.09 15.80 -1.44
CA ASN A 64 -2.31 15.82 -0.65
C ASN A 64 -1.91 15.95 0.82
N LYS A 65 -2.07 17.16 1.38
CA LYS A 65 -1.99 17.39 2.82
C LYS A 65 -3.20 16.76 3.51
N TYR A 66 -3.20 15.44 3.62
CA TYR A 66 -4.20 14.75 4.42
C TYR A 66 -3.88 14.98 5.89
N ASN A 67 -4.85 15.50 6.64
CA ASN A 67 -4.79 15.46 8.08
C ASN A 67 -5.02 14.00 8.53
N LYS A 68 -3.93 13.24 8.67
CA LYS A 68 -3.95 11.82 9.05
C LYS A 68 -4.80 11.57 10.30
N ASN A 69 -4.75 12.48 11.27
CA ASN A 69 -5.51 12.36 12.52
C ASN A 69 -7.02 12.47 12.27
N SER A 70 -7.44 13.40 11.41
CA SER A 70 -8.85 13.54 11.04
C SER A 70 -9.38 12.27 10.38
N PHE A 71 -8.61 11.70 9.45
CA PHE A 71 -9.01 10.49 8.74
C PHE A 71 -9.14 9.27 9.66
N LEU A 72 -8.15 9.04 10.53
CA LEU A 72 -8.18 7.94 11.50
C LEU A 72 -9.33 8.10 12.51
N ASN A 73 -9.60 9.32 12.94
CA ASN A 73 -10.73 9.60 13.83
C ASN A 73 -12.06 9.32 13.15
N SER A 74 -12.23 9.71 11.88
CA SER A 74 -13.45 9.38 11.11
C SER A 74 -13.68 7.88 10.98
N ILE A 75 -12.62 7.09 10.72
CA ILE A 75 -12.72 5.62 10.68
C ILE A 75 -13.15 5.09 12.05
N ARG A 76 -12.50 5.52 13.14
CA ARG A 76 -12.81 5.06 14.49
C ARG A 76 -14.27 5.32 14.87
N GLU A 77 -14.81 6.49 14.53
CA GLU A 77 -16.21 6.83 14.79
C GLU A 77 -17.18 5.95 13.99
N ILE A 78 -16.87 5.63 12.74
CA ILE A 78 -17.66 4.69 11.93
C ILE A 78 -17.60 3.28 12.53
N CYS A 79 -16.43 2.81 12.97
CA CYS A 79 -16.27 1.51 13.62
C CYS A 79 -17.13 1.43 14.89
N LYS A 80 -17.04 2.43 15.78
CA LYS A 80 -17.87 2.51 17.00
C LYS A 80 -19.36 2.50 16.69
N LYS A 81 -19.80 3.26 15.68
CA LYS A 81 -21.21 3.30 15.25
C LYS A 81 -21.72 1.94 14.77
N ASN A 82 -20.84 1.10 14.24
CA ASN A 82 -21.13 -0.26 13.81
C ASN A 82 -20.82 -1.32 14.89
N ASN A 83 -20.62 -0.91 16.16
CA ASN A 83 -20.28 -1.79 17.28
C ASN A 83 -19.01 -2.63 17.05
N VAL A 84 -18.05 -2.10 16.30
CA VAL A 84 -16.74 -2.74 16.14
C VAL A 84 -15.86 -2.40 17.34
N GLU A 85 -15.36 -3.43 18.00
CA GLU A 85 -14.37 -3.31 19.08
C GLU A 85 -12.96 -3.17 18.50
N ILE A 86 -12.23 -2.16 18.97
CA ILE A 86 -10.84 -1.92 18.56
C ILE A 86 -9.98 -2.03 19.81
N GLU A 87 -9.25 -3.12 19.91
CA GLU A 87 -8.30 -3.36 21.00
C GLU A 87 -6.87 -3.07 20.53
N THR A 88 -6.11 -2.38 21.38
CA THR A 88 -4.69 -2.09 21.14
C THR A 88 -3.85 -2.80 22.20
N ASN A 89 -2.57 -3.04 21.93
CA ASN A 89 -1.67 -3.79 22.82
C ASN A 89 -2.10 -5.25 23.07
N LYS A 90 -2.86 -5.86 22.16
CA LYS A 90 -3.13 -7.30 22.15
C LYS A 90 -2.41 -7.92 20.95
N LYS A 91 -1.26 -8.54 21.19
CA LYS A 91 -0.49 -9.18 20.13
C LYS A 91 -1.10 -10.56 19.86
N VAL A 92 -1.35 -10.87 18.60
CA VAL A 92 -1.74 -12.21 18.19
C VAL A 92 -0.50 -13.10 18.16
N GLU A 93 -0.48 -14.16 18.96
CA GLU A 93 0.61 -15.14 19.00
C GLU A 93 0.39 -16.21 17.92
N LYS A 94 -0.84 -16.75 17.84
CA LYS A 94 -1.13 -17.87 16.94
C LYS A 94 -2.57 -17.83 16.43
N ILE A 95 -2.75 -18.30 15.19
CA ILE A 95 -4.06 -18.57 14.61
C ILE A 95 -4.27 -20.08 14.61
N ASN A 96 -5.36 -20.54 15.23
CA ASN A 96 -5.71 -21.96 15.30
C ASN A 96 -6.63 -22.31 14.14
N ILE A 97 -6.17 -23.27 13.32
CA ILE A 97 -6.85 -23.77 12.14
C ILE A 97 -7.05 -25.27 12.31
N SER A 98 -8.29 -25.75 12.13
CA SER A 98 -8.61 -27.18 12.13
C SER A 98 -9.52 -27.51 10.96
N ASN A 99 -9.33 -28.66 10.33
CA ASN A 99 -10.12 -29.09 9.16
C ASN A 99 -10.24 -28.01 8.06
N GLN A 100 -9.15 -27.26 7.81
CA GLN A 100 -9.08 -26.15 6.85
C GLN A 100 -9.97 -24.94 7.19
N ASN A 101 -10.54 -24.87 8.40
CA ASN A 101 -11.30 -23.74 8.90
C ASN A 101 -10.56 -23.03 10.02
N VAL A 102 -10.75 -21.72 10.11
CA VAL A 102 -10.31 -20.93 11.26
C VAL A 102 -11.25 -21.24 12.43
N ASN A 103 -10.67 -21.52 13.60
CA ASN A 103 -11.43 -21.76 14.82
C ASN A 103 -11.27 -20.60 15.80
N SER A 104 -10.03 -20.13 15.98
CA SER A 104 -9.71 -19.17 17.03
C SER A 104 -8.37 -18.47 16.80
N VAL A 105 -8.16 -17.42 17.59
CA VAL A 105 -6.92 -16.65 17.68
C VAL A 105 -6.43 -16.68 19.12
N LEU A 106 -5.18 -17.10 19.32
CA LEU A 106 -4.48 -17.05 20.60
C LEU A 106 -3.69 -15.75 20.69
N LEU A 107 -3.92 -15.00 21.76
CA LEU A 107 -3.17 -13.81 22.10
C LEU A 107 -1.93 -14.16 22.94
N ASP A 108 -0.93 -13.28 22.94
CA ASP A 108 0.29 -13.40 23.75
C ASP A 108 0.03 -13.43 25.27
N THR A 109 -1.14 -12.97 25.69
CA THR A 109 -1.63 -13.06 27.07
C THR A 109 -2.12 -14.48 27.44
N GLY A 110 -2.26 -15.37 26.47
CA GLY A 110 -2.87 -16.70 26.63
C GLY A 110 -4.39 -16.71 26.46
N GLU A 111 -5.03 -15.57 26.20
CA GLU A 111 -6.46 -15.47 25.89
C GLU A 111 -6.76 -16.05 24.49
N GLU A 112 -7.81 -16.86 24.37
CA GLU A 112 -8.24 -17.44 23.10
C GLU A 112 -9.59 -16.86 22.66
N ILE A 113 -9.60 -16.23 21.49
CA ILE A 113 -10.79 -15.63 20.89
C ILE A 113 -11.31 -16.56 19.79
N GLN A 114 -12.50 -17.11 19.97
CA GLN A 114 -13.17 -17.94 18.97
C GLN A 114 -13.68 -17.09 17.81
N THR A 115 -13.36 -17.48 16.57
CA THR A 115 -13.79 -16.76 15.36
C THR A 115 -13.88 -17.71 14.17
N SER A 116 -14.84 -17.44 13.28
CA SER A 116 -15.00 -18.18 12.03
C SER A 116 -14.25 -17.56 10.85
N SER A 117 -13.71 -16.35 10.99
CA SER A 117 -13.06 -15.62 9.90
C SER A 117 -12.01 -14.64 10.42
N ILE A 118 -10.89 -14.56 9.71
CA ILE A 118 -9.78 -13.64 10.03
C ILE A 118 -9.37 -12.90 8.76
N ILE A 119 -9.22 -11.59 8.89
CA ILE A 119 -8.60 -10.73 7.88
C ILE A 119 -7.31 -10.21 8.49
N SER A 120 -6.16 -10.55 7.89
CA SER A 120 -4.84 -10.18 8.41
C SER A 120 -4.12 -9.26 7.43
N ASN A 121 -3.52 -8.20 7.97
CA ASN A 121 -2.59 -7.32 7.26
C ASN A 121 -1.12 -7.70 7.50
N VAL A 122 -0.85 -8.79 8.22
CA VAL A 122 0.51 -9.24 8.54
C VAL A 122 1.14 -9.90 7.30
N ASP A 123 2.42 -9.61 7.03
CA ASP A 123 3.17 -10.21 5.93
C ASP A 123 3.28 -11.75 6.13
N PRO A 124 2.88 -12.58 5.15
CA PRO A 124 2.98 -14.03 5.26
C PRO A 124 4.41 -14.55 5.48
N LYS A 125 5.46 -13.79 5.09
CA LYS A 125 6.86 -14.17 5.32
C LYS A 125 7.37 -13.91 6.73
N LYS A 126 6.69 -13.04 7.49
CA LYS A 126 7.01 -12.74 8.88
C LYS A 126 5.72 -12.65 9.68
N PRO A 127 5.13 -13.80 10.06
CA PRO A 127 4.38 -13.80 11.30
C PRO A 127 5.43 -13.47 12.37
N HIS A 128 5.46 -12.22 12.84
CA HIS A 128 6.25 -11.83 13.99
C HIS A 128 5.66 -12.51 15.23
N ILE A 129 5.93 -13.81 15.34
CA ILE A 129 5.87 -14.62 16.55
C ILE A 129 7.00 -14.12 17.44
#